data_AF-A0AAN7BN41-F1
#
_entry.id   AF-A0AAN7BN41-F1
#
_cell.length_a   1.000
_cell.length_b   1.000
_cell.length_c   1.000
_cell.angle_alpha   90.00
_cell.angle_beta   90.00
_cell.angle_gamma   90.00
#
_symmetry.space_group_name_H-M   'P 1'
#
loop_
_entity.id
_entity.type
_entity.pdbx_description
1 polymer ?
#
loop_
_entity_poly.entity_id
_entity_poly.type
_entity_poly.pdbx_seq_one_letter_code
_entity_poly.pdbx_strand_id
1 'polypeptide(L)'
;MLFLIHCDQCEVEAGIQTSCAACNALHRARSKKTEHWMPCIQPSFKLNTMVTYRAGNLRLTSRFDHTRMVDVPRARNLPFAQAPVFATIRMTQQYLCVQPMTLRVHYFDPLDTDKLHREYVNRGVPGVQRLPPVSLCDIVETSMEFMRYVRAGALDGITLAAQKPDSNPTIRHIFSIIPQHLNMLEDQEEKNFLTGVIQHWFAAMHGLGSATLCPGPEGNALNIIPINDYMPKFGLISVPRMIVAQFDSIRFATMFKGAQHQILDRLQSKLLFNGKPQWFTVFLATFLILNIVSCSSRDRYRYVRENSQGHRLETRYGELNDPGTKNVEDLHQSAALLLAHWNYFRRADFGGKMRGKGIASMEQHERQIIERLKTEVENQAGQIEKNPVTGFWESDLGWVSCMFAPPGTAGNSWLPPPIFDRAKPSVGRMDEIPLDQRPMPVGWL
;
A
#
# COMPACT_ATOMS: atom_id res chain seq x y z
N MET A 1 -26.20 -34.06 17.38
CA MET A 1 -25.53 -33.81 16.08
C MET A 1 -24.62 -32.60 16.25
N LEU A 2 -23.32 -32.83 16.35
CA LEU A 2 -22.31 -31.77 16.44
C LEU A 2 -22.09 -31.21 15.03
N PHE A 3 -22.29 -29.90 14.85
CA PHE A 3 -22.11 -29.22 13.57
C PHE A 3 -20.70 -28.64 13.50
N LEU A 4 -19.90 -29.16 12.57
CA LEU A 4 -18.50 -28.79 12.32
C LEU A 4 -18.44 -27.59 11.37
N ILE A 5 -17.74 -26.52 11.76
CA ILE A 5 -17.24 -25.54 10.80
C ILE A 5 -16.05 -26.21 10.10
N HIS A 6 -16.15 -26.42 8.79
CA HIS A 6 -15.03 -26.93 8.00
C HIS A 6 -13.90 -25.89 8.00
N CYS A 7 -12.83 -26.20 8.74
CA CYS A 7 -11.59 -25.45 8.80
C CYS A 7 -10.57 -26.16 7.91
N ASP A 8 -10.33 -25.68 6.68
CA ASP A 8 -9.41 -26.34 5.72
C ASP A 8 -7.93 -26.22 6.11
N GLN A 9 -7.59 -25.47 7.15
CA GLN A 9 -6.19 -25.21 7.58
C GLN A 9 -5.91 -25.53 9.06
N CYS A 10 -6.81 -26.25 9.72
CA CYS A 10 -6.53 -26.85 11.02
C CYS A 10 -5.84 -28.20 10.77
N GLU A 11 -4.66 -28.44 11.32
CA GLU A 11 -3.93 -29.70 11.11
C GLU A 11 -4.82 -30.91 11.40
N VAL A 12 -4.87 -31.84 10.45
CA VAL A 12 -5.46 -33.16 10.62
C VAL A 12 -4.37 -34.07 11.14
N GLU A 13 -4.06 -33.99 12.43
CA GLU A 13 -3.31 -35.07 13.07
C GLU A 13 -4.27 -36.23 13.37
N ALA A 14 -3.98 -37.39 12.78
CA ALA A 14 -4.61 -38.67 13.12
C ALA A 14 -6.16 -38.71 13.07
N GLY A 15 -6.79 -38.06 12.10
CA GLY A 15 -8.24 -38.19 11.87
C GLY A 15 -9.13 -37.49 12.89
N ILE A 16 -8.56 -36.64 13.77
CA ILE A 16 -9.32 -35.76 14.66
C ILE A 16 -9.14 -34.33 14.15
N GLN A 17 -10.21 -33.73 13.65
CA GLN A 17 -10.22 -32.33 13.22
C GLN A 17 -10.22 -31.42 14.46
N THR A 18 -9.04 -31.13 15.02
CA THR A 18 -8.92 -30.19 16.14
C THR A 18 -9.05 -28.76 15.62
N SER A 19 -10.19 -28.13 15.87
CA SER A 19 -10.40 -26.70 15.62
C SER A 19 -9.40 -25.86 16.42
N CYS A 20 -8.78 -24.86 15.80
CA CYS A 20 -7.85 -23.96 16.50
C CYS A 20 -8.57 -23.16 17.60
N ALA A 21 -7.83 -22.62 18.58
CA ALA A 21 -8.42 -21.90 19.72
C ALA A 21 -9.32 -20.71 19.31
N ALA A 22 -9.00 -20.03 18.21
CA ALA A 22 -9.77 -18.91 17.68
C ALA A 22 -11.06 -19.36 16.99
N CYS A 23 -11.00 -20.42 16.17
CA CYS A 23 -12.18 -21.08 15.62
C CYS A 23 -13.10 -21.60 16.73
N ASN A 24 -12.53 -22.13 17.82
CA ASN A 24 -13.28 -22.57 19.00
C ASN A 24 -13.93 -21.41 19.77
N ALA A 25 -13.24 -20.29 19.94
CA ALA A 25 -13.80 -19.10 20.58
C ALA A 25 -14.98 -18.52 19.76
N LEU A 26 -14.84 -18.44 18.43
CA LEU A 26 -15.91 -18.06 17.51
C LEU A 26 -17.09 -19.05 17.54
N HIS A 27 -16.81 -20.35 17.61
CA HIS A 27 -17.82 -21.40 17.77
C HIS A 27 -18.62 -21.23 19.07
N ARG A 28 -17.95 -20.92 20.18
CA ARG A 28 -18.59 -20.74 21.49
C ARG A 28 -19.39 -19.44 21.58
N ALA A 29 -18.96 -18.39 20.89
CA ALA A 29 -19.61 -17.09 20.89
C ALA A 29 -20.90 -17.02 20.05
N ARG A 30 -21.24 -18.06 19.27
CA ARG A 30 -22.40 -18.03 18.36
C ARG A 30 -23.34 -19.22 18.47
N SER A 31 -24.58 -18.98 18.04
CA SER A 31 -25.70 -19.92 18.06
C SER A 31 -25.40 -21.18 17.24
N LYS A 32 -25.69 -22.35 17.81
CA LYS A 32 -25.52 -23.69 17.21
C LYS A 32 -26.44 -23.96 15.99
N LYS A 33 -27.25 -22.99 15.55
CA LYS A 33 -28.34 -23.17 14.58
C LYS A 33 -27.97 -22.80 13.13
N THR A 34 -26.76 -22.33 12.84
CA THR A 34 -26.41 -21.86 11.50
C THR A 34 -24.99 -22.24 11.13
N GLU A 35 -24.82 -22.95 10.01
CA GLU A 35 -23.51 -23.26 9.44
C GLU A 35 -22.96 -22.01 8.75
N HIS A 36 -21.72 -21.66 9.08
CA HIS A 36 -21.01 -20.56 8.47
C HIS A 36 -19.67 -21.10 7.96
N TRP A 37 -19.46 -21.04 6.64
CA TRP A 37 -18.15 -21.34 6.07
C TRP A 37 -17.19 -20.19 6.40
N MET A 38 -16.07 -20.50 7.03
CA MET A 38 -15.02 -19.54 7.37
C MET A 38 -13.65 -20.18 7.09
N PRO A 39 -12.76 -19.50 6.35
CA PRO A 39 -11.35 -19.87 6.34
C PRO A 39 -10.82 -19.86 7.79
N CYS A 40 -9.90 -20.78 8.12
CA CYS A 40 -9.24 -20.75 9.42
C CYS A 40 -8.52 -19.41 9.59
N ILE A 41 -8.98 -18.58 10.53
CA ILE A 41 -8.21 -17.44 10.99
C ILE A 41 -7.50 -17.96 12.23
N GLN A 42 -6.25 -18.42 12.08
CA GLN A 42 -5.46 -18.85 13.25
C GLN A 42 -5.46 -17.74 14.33
N PRO A 43 -5.40 -18.08 15.63
CA PRO A 43 -5.41 -17.11 16.72
C PRO A 43 -4.28 -16.06 16.68
N SER A 44 -3.27 -16.29 15.85
CA SER A 44 -2.13 -15.40 15.55
C SER A 44 -2.48 -14.24 14.61
N PHE A 45 -3.60 -14.27 13.89
CA PHE A 45 -3.91 -13.28 12.85
C PHE A 45 -4.84 -12.16 13.35
N LYS A 46 -4.27 -11.23 14.11
CA LYS A 46 -4.94 -9.96 14.43
C LYS A 46 -4.72 -8.97 13.28
N LEU A 47 -5.75 -8.21 12.86
CA LEU A 47 -5.56 -7.19 11.83
C LEU A 47 -4.58 -6.10 12.28
N ASN A 48 -4.44 -5.89 13.60
CA ASN A 48 -3.51 -4.90 14.14
C ASN A 48 -2.03 -5.24 13.96
N THR A 49 -1.71 -6.46 13.54
CA THR A 49 -0.35 -6.86 13.12
C THR A 49 -0.14 -6.78 11.61
N MET A 50 -1.16 -6.36 10.84
CA MET A 50 -1.01 -6.21 9.39
C MET A 50 0.05 -5.16 9.06
N VAL A 51 0.82 -5.46 8.02
CA VAL A 51 1.69 -4.50 7.35
C VAL A 51 0.85 -3.79 6.28
N THR A 52 0.90 -2.46 6.25
CA THR A 52 0.18 -1.63 5.26
C THR A 52 1.07 -0.50 4.73
N TYR A 53 2.39 -0.65 4.87
CA TYR A 53 3.36 0.35 4.45
C TYR A 53 4.72 -0.32 4.25
N ARG A 54 5.63 0.39 3.59
CA ARG A 54 7.02 -0.04 3.47
C ARG A 54 7.83 0.39 4.69
N ALA A 55 8.33 -0.58 5.44
CA ALA A 55 9.19 -0.32 6.59
C ALA A 55 10.63 0.01 6.15
N GLY A 56 10.92 1.31 5.97
CA GLY A 56 12.28 1.87 5.83
C GLY A 56 13.27 1.10 4.93
N ASN A 57 14.56 1.22 5.26
CA ASN A 57 15.68 0.44 4.72
C ASN A 57 15.93 0.56 3.21
N LEU A 58 15.82 1.78 2.67
CA LEU A 58 16.19 2.07 1.27
C LEU A 58 17.70 1.93 0.95
N ARG A 59 18.54 1.61 1.95
CA ARG A 59 20.01 1.52 1.82
C ARG A 59 20.62 2.75 1.16
N LEU A 60 20.11 3.93 1.52
CA LEU A 60 20.62 5.23 1.04
C LEU A 60 21.73 5.79 1.92
N THR A 61 21.79 5.36 3.17
CA THR A 61 22.82 5.73 4.16
C THR A 61 22.89 4.66 5.25
N SER A 62 24.05 4.54 5.89
CA SER A 62 24.31 3.71 7.08
C SER A 62 24.23 4.47 8.40
N ARG A 63 23.99 5.80 8.37
CA ARG A 63 23.99 6.67 9.57
C ARG A 63 22.90 6.30 10.58
N PHE A 64 21.81 5.69 10.12
CA PHE A 64 20.69 5.28 10.95
C PHE A 64 19.95 4.10 10.30
N ASP A 65 19.14 3.39 11.09
CA ASP A 65 18.42 2.17 10.70
C ASP A 65 17.13 2.42 9.91
N HIS A 66 16.85 3.69 9.57
CA HIS A 66 15.65 4.16 8.86
C HIS A 66 14.33 3.96 9.63
N THR A 67 14.41 3.70 10.93
CA THR A 67 13.24 3.60 11.84
C THR A 67 13.26 4.64 12.95
N ARG A 68 14.36 5.39 13.09
CA ARG A 68 14.54 6.46 14.07
C ARG A 68 14.76 7.78 13.36
N MET A 69 14.10 8.82 13.85
CA MET A 69 14.34 10.18 13.37
C MET A 69 15.69 10.65 13.90
N VAL A 70 16.62 10.95 12.98
CA VAL A 70 17.97 11.40 13.29
C VAL A 70 18.30 12.63 12.44
N ASP A 71 18.74 13.69 13.10
CA ASP A 71 19.31 14.87 12.44
C ASP A 71 20.73 14.58 11.95
N VAL A 72 21.01 14.99 10.72
CA VAL A 72 22.34 14.89 10.15
C VAL A 72 23.04 16.23 10.41
N PRO A 73 24.21 16.24 11.07
CA PRO A 73 24.90 17.49 11.37
C PRO A 73 25.26 18.27 10.10
N ARG A 74 25.18 19.60 10.21
CA ARG A 74 25.61 20.51 9.15
C ARG A 74 27.09 20.36 8.84
N ALA A 75 27.42 20.53 7.56
CA ALA A 75 28.79 20.58 7.07
C ALA A 75 29.58 21.64 7.84
N ARG A 76 30.76 21.26 8.35
CA ARG A 76 31.63 22.21 9.07
C ARG A 76 32.33 23.17 8.12
N ASN A 77 32.67 22.67 6.93
CA ASN A 77 33.27 23.43 5.84
C ASN A 77 32.34 23.32 4.64
N LEU A 78 31.72 24.42 4.22
CA LEU A 78 30.89 24.41 3.00
C LEU A 78 31.84 24.37 1.80
N PRO A 79 31.84 23.29 0.98
CA PRO A 79 32.70 23.21 -0.21
C PRO A 79 32.28 24.19 -1.31
N PHE A 80 31.13 24.84 -1.16
CA PHE A 80 30.58 25.82 -2.08
C PHE A 80 30.63 27.20 -1.42
N ALA A 81 31.60 28.02 -1.79
CA ALA A 81 31.79 29.38 -1.26
C ALA A 81 30.57 30.32 -1.45
N GLN A 82 29.55 29.89 -2.22
CA GLN A 82 28.32 30.62 -2.51
C GLN A 82 27.04 29.90 -2.06
N ALA A 83 27.12 28.71 -1.46
CA ALA A 83 25.92 28.01 -1.01
C ALA A 83 25.37 28.66 0.27
N PRO A 84 24.04 28.93 0.34
CA PRO A 84 23.47 29.47 1.56
C PRO A 84 23.57 28.45 2.69
N VAL A 85 23.75 28.94 3.91
CA VAL A 85 23.82 28.10 5.13
C VAL A 85 22.58 27.23 5.27
N PHE A 86 21.43 27.75 4.85
CA PHE A 86 20.14 27.07 4.79
C PHE A 86 19.47 27.39 3.46
N ALA A 87 18.73 26.43 2.91
CA ALA A 87 17.88 26.63 1.74
C ALA A 87 16.45 26.19 2.04
N THR A 88 15.50 26.78 1.32
CA THR A 88 14.11 26.34 1.30
C THR A 88 13.86 25.62 -0.02
N ILE A 89 13.37 24.39 0.05
CA ILE A 89 13.02 23.61 -1.14
C ILE A 89 11.55 23.23 -1.09
N ARG A 90 10.96 23.01 -2.27
CA ARG A 90 9.59 22.50 -2.39
C ARG A 90 9.64 21.15 -3.08
N MET A 91 9.04 20.15 -2.47
CA MET A 91 8.90 18.84 -3.08
C MET A 91 7.44 18.47 -3.28
N THR A 92 7.20 17.69 -4.32
CA THR A 92 5.90 17.15 -4.65
C THR A 92 6.03 15.68 -5.05
N GLN A 93 4.92 14.97 -4.97
CA GLN A 93 4.78 13.66 -5.54
C GLN A 93 3.67 13.71 -6.58
N GLN A 94 4.02 13.40 -7.82
CA GLN A 94 3.12 13.54 -8.95
C GLN A 94 1.82 12.75 -8.72
N TYR A 95 0.68 13.39 -8.99
CA TYR A 95 -0.68 12.84 -8.82
C TYR A 95 -1.05 12.38 -7.41
N LEU A 96 -0.31 12.79 -6.38
CA LEU A 96 -0.71 12.55 -4.98
C LEU A 96 -1.22 13.83 -4.31
N CYS A 97 -0.63 14.99 -4.61
CA CYS A 97 -0.96 16.24 -3.93
C CYS A 97 -0.97 17.43 -4.88
N VAL A 98 -1.88 18.39 -4.64
CA VAL A 98 -1.91 19.67 -5.36
C VAL A 98 -0.84 20.62 -4.80
N GLN A 99 -0.72 20.67 -3.46
CA GLN A 99 0.22 21.56 -2.78
C GLN A 99 1.54 20.83 -2.49
N PRO A 100 2.67 21.36 -2.97
CA PRO A 100 4.00 20.88 -2.58
C PRO A 100 4.27 21.09 -1.10
N MET A 101 5.05 20.19 -0.49
CA MET A 101 5.59 20.36 0.85
C MET A 101 6.84 21.24 0.78
N THR A 102 6.90 22.28 1.61
CA THR A 102 8.06 23.14 1.77
C THR A 102 8.96 22.58 2.87
N LEU A 103 10.28 22.55 2.65
CA LEU A 103 11.27 22.02 3.58
C LEU A 103 12.41 23.02 3.77
N ARG A 104 12.93 23.08 4.99
CA ARG A 104 14.20 23.73 5.30
C ARG A 104 15.32 22.70 5.30
N VAL A 105 16.38 23.01 4.56
CA VAL A 105 17.50 22.09 4.35
C VAL A 105 18.86 22.77 4.50
N HIS A 106 19.89 21.97 4.75
CA HIS A 106 21.29 22.42 4.76
C HIS A 106 22.21 21.34 4.16
N TYR A 107 23.44 21.74 3.85
CA TYR A 107 24.48 20.81 3.41
C TYR A 107 25.09 20.05 4.59
N PHE A 108 25.49 18.80 4.37
CA PHE A 108 26.22 17.97 5.33
C PHE A 108 27.52 17.42 4.73
N ASP A 109 28.45 16.99 5.59
CA ASP A 109 29.69 16.32 5.17
C ASP A 109 29.39 14.84 4.87
N PRO A 110 29.42 14.39 3.60
CA PRO A 110 29.01 13.03 3.23
C PRO A 110 30.01 11.98 3.70
N LEU A 111 29.49 10.80 4.06
CA LEU A 111 30.28 9.59 4.27
C LEU A 111 30.29 8.76 2.99
N ASP A 112 31.27 7.87 2.82
CA ASP A 112 31.36 6.95 1.68
C ASP A 112 30.13 6.04 1.54
N THR A 113 29.41 5.83 2.65
CA THR A 113 28.17 5.04 2.71
C THR A 113 26.93 5.82 2.28
N ASP A 114 27.01 7.13 2.08
CA ASP A 114 25.88 7.97 1.69
C ASP A 114 25.73 7.97 0.16
N LYS A 115 24.55 7.57 -0.35
CA LYS A 115 24.27 7.62 -1.78
C LYS A 115 23.97 9.06 -2.22
N LEU A 116 24.80 9.63 -3.08
CA LEU A 116 24.64 11.00 -3.61
C LEU A 116 24.20 11.04 -5.07
N HIS A 117 23.55 9.98 -5.54
CA HIS A 117 23.05 9.92 -6.90
C HIS A 117 21.76 9.11 -6.99
N ARG A 118 21.04 9.31 -8.10
CA ARG A 118 19.92 8.49 -8.51
C ARG A 118 20.23 7.79 -9.81
N GLU A 119 20.23 6.48 -9.74
CA GLU A 119 20.23 5.60 -10.91
C GLU A 119 18.80 5.47 -11.43
N TYR A 120 18.67 5.43 -12.75
CA TYR A 120 17.44 5.15 -13.46
C TYR A 120 17.76 4.41 -14.75
N VAL A 121 16.78 3.71 -15.32
CA VAL A 121 16.89 3.14 -16.67
C VAL A 121 15.96 3.90 -17.61
N ASN A 122 16.47 4.27 -18.77
CA ASN A 122 15.77 4.95 -19.83
C ASN A 122 15.86 4.12 -21.11
N ARG A 123 14.77 3.49 -21.55
CA ARG A 123 14.72 2.62 -22.74
C ARG A 123 15.85 1.56 -22.75
N GLY A 124 16.13 0.95 -21.60
CA GLY A 124 17.21 -0.01 -21.44
C GLY A 124 18.61 0.60 -21.20
N VAL A 125 18.78 1.91 -21.33
CA VAL A 125 20.04 2.61 -21.07
C VAL A 125 20.10 3.10 -19.61
N PRO A 126 21.10 2.68 -18.82
CA PRO A 126 21.30 3.23 -17.48
C PRO A 126 21.67 4.72 -17.52
N GLY A 127 21.04 5.50 -16.66
CA GLY A 127 21.32 6.92 -16.44
C GLY A 127 21.54 7.23 -14.97
N VAL A 128 22.27 8.31 -14.69
CA VAL A 128 22.63 8.72 -13.33
C VAL A 128 22.44 10.22 -13.16
N GLN A 129 21.61 10.63 -12.19
CA GLN A 129 21.47 12.01 -11.76
C GLN A 129 22.26 12.20 -10.46
N ARG A 130 23.30 13.04 -10.47
CA ARG A 130 24.05 13.41 -9.26
C ARG A 130 23.23 14.39 -8.42
N LEU A 131 23.26 14.20 -7.11
CA LEU A 131 22.47 14.95 -6.14
C LEU A 131 23.39 15.50 -5.03
N PRO A 132 23.16 16.71 -4.53
CA PRO A 132 24.01 17.30 -3.51
C PRO A 132 23.79 16.66 -2.12
N PRO A 133 24.80 16.70 -1.23
CA PRO A 133 24.71 16.17 0.13
C PRO A 133 23.90 17.12 1.02
N VAL A 134 22.59 17.05 0.88
CA VAL A 134 21.63 17.92 1.56
C VAL A 134 20.72 17.10 2.47
N SER A 135 20.52 17.58 3.70
CA SER A 135 19.64 17.00 4.73
C SER A 135 18.64 18.03 5.26
N LEU A 136 17.60 17.55 5.93
CA LEU A 136 16.66 18.38 6.68
C LEU A 136 17.37 19.11 7.83
N CYS A 137 17.00 20.37 8.09
CA CYS A 137 17.53 21.16 9.21
C CYS A 137 17.13 20.64 10.57
N ASP A 138 15.86 20.25 10.70
CA ASP A 138 15.29 19.73 11.93
C ASP A 138 14.25 18.69 11.53
N ILE A 139 14.57 17.42 11.80
CA ILE A 139 13.73 16.29 11.45
C ILE A 139 12.45 16.27 12.28
N VAL A 140 12.47 16.79 13.51
CA VAL A 140 11.31 16.85 14.41
C VAL A 140 10.34 17.92 13.95
N GLU A 141 10.82 19.13 13.65
CA GLU A 141 10.03 20.21 13.05
C GLU A 141 9.41 19.74 11.74
N THR A 142 10.21 19.15 10.86
CA THR A 142 9.74 18.59 9.58
C THR A 142 8.69 17.50 9.79
N SER A 143 8.84 16.68 10.84
CA SER A 143 7.84 15.63 11.15
C SER A 143 6.48 16.23 11.54
N MET A 144 6.47 17.34 12.28
CA MET A 144 5.25 18.06 12.65
C MET A 144 4.62 18.73 11.44
N GLU A 145 5.42 19.28 10.54
CA GLU A 145 4.97 19.80 9.25
C GLU A 145 4.37 18.71 8.38
N PHE A 146 5.01 17.54 8.29
CA PHE A 146 4.50 16.41 7.53
C PHE A 146 3.16 15.91 8.07
N MET A 147 2.99 15.81 9.39
CA MET A 147 1.70 15.44 9.97
C MET A 147 0.60 16.47 9.64
N ARG A 148 0.90 17.77 9.72
CA ARG A 148 -0.05 18.83 9.33
C ARG A 148 -0.39 18.74 7.84
N TYR A 149 0.61 18.51 7.02
CA TYR A 149 0.48 18.33 5.58
C TYR A 149 -0.43 17.16 5.22
N VAL A 150 -0.24 15.98 5.85
CA VAL A 150 -1.12 14.82 5.66
C VAL A 150 -2.55 15.12 6.08
N ARG A 151 -2.75 15.73 7.25
CA ARG A 151 -4.10 16.06 7.75
C ARG A 151 -4.85 17.01 6.82
N ALA A 152 -4.15 17.98 6.25
CA ALA A 152 -4.74 18.96 5.34
C ALA A 152 -4.96 18.40 3.93
N GLY A 153 -4.03 17.59 3.42
CA GLY A 153 -4.02 17.18 2.01
C GLY A 153 -4.67 15.84 1.70
N ALA A 154 -5.00 15.01 2.70
CA ALA A 154 -5.42 13.63 2.43
C ALA A 154 -6.71 13.52 1.59
N LEU A 155 -7.70 14.39 1.82
CA LEU A 155 -8.95 14.39 1.05
C LEU A 155 -8.75 14.90 -0.39
N ASP A 156 -7.87 15.88 -0.58
CA ASP A 156 -7.46 16.33 -1.91
C ASP A 156 -6.75 15.21 -2.66
N GLY A 157 -5.92 14.43 -1.97
CA GLY A 157 -5.27 13.24 -2.52
C GLY A 157 -6.26 12.18 -3.02
N ILE A 158 -7.33 11.93 -2.27
CA ILE A 158 -8.43 11.05 -2.72
C ILE A 158 -9.10 11.61 -3.99
N THR A 159 -9.33 12.92 -4.02
CA THR A 159 -9.94 13.59 -5.18
C THR A 159 -9.04 13.49 -6.42
N LEU A 160 -7.72 13.66 -6.26
CA LEU A 160 -6.75 13.48 -7.34
C LEU A 160 -6.66 12.02 -7.80
N ALA A 161 -6.74 11.05 -6.89
CA ALA A 161 -6.77 9.64 -7.25
C ALA A 161 -7.99 9.29 -8.11
N ALA A 162 -9.15 9.91 -7.84
CA ALA A 162 -10.35 9.78 -8.66
C ALA A 162 -10.19 10.35 -10.08
N GLN A 163 -9.21 11.22 -10.33
CA GLN A 163 -8.98 11.90 -11.61
C GLN A 163 -7.78 11.34 -12.38
N LYS A 164 -7.05 10.36 -11.83
CA LYS A 164 -5.81 9.86 -12.41
C LYS A 164 -6.05 9.20 -13.78
N PRO A 165 -5.56 9.74 -14.90
CA PRO A 165 -5.93 9.27 -16.26
C PRO A 165 -5.64 7.79 -16.51
N ASP A 166 -4.49 7.31 -16.01
CA ASP A 166 -4.01 5.95 -16.22
C ASP A 166 -4.57 4.93 -15.21
N SER A 167 -5.41 5.36 -14.28
CA SER A 167 -6.04 4.49 -13.28
C SER A 167 -7.28 3.82 -13.86
N ASN A 168 -7.55 2.59 -13.42
CA ASN A 168 -8.76 1.87 -13.79
C ASN A 168 -10.04 2.69 -13.49
N PRO A 169 -11.02 2.77 -14.43
CA PRO A 169 -12.22 3.59 -14.25
C PRO A 169 -13.06 3.24 -13.01
N THR A 170 -13.17 1.96 -12.66
CA THR A 170 -13.91 1.52 -11.47
C THR A 170 -13.20 1.93 -10.19
N ILE A 171 -11.87 1.86 -10.16
CA ILE A 171 -11.07 2.34 -9.03
C ILE A 171 -11.26 3.85 -8.85
N ARG A 172 -11.22 4.63 -9.95
CA ARG A 172 -11.52 6.06 -9.92
C ARG A 172 -12.91 6.37 -9.39
N HIS A 173 -13.89 5.58 -9.81
CA HIS A 173 -15.27 5.71 -9.37
C HIS A 173 -15.36 5.49 -7.85
N ILE A 174 -14.73 4.44 -7.29
CA ILE A 174 -14.70 4.23 -5.83
C ILE A 174 -14.05 5.43 -5.12
N PHE A 175 -12.91 5.93 -5.61
CA PHE A 175 -12.27 7.12 -5.04
C PHE A 175 -13.19 8.36 -5.06
N SER A 176 -13.98 8.56 -6.12
CA SER A 176 -14.90 9.71 -6.19
C SER A 176 -16.06 9.66 -5.17
N ILE A 177 -16.40 8.47 -4.68
CA ILE A 177 -17.49 8.27 -3.72
C ILE A 177 -17.03 8.60 -2.28
N ILE A 178 -15.74 8.39 -1.97
CA ILE A 178 -15.21 8.53 -0.61
C ILE A 178 -15.48 9.92 0.00
N PRO A 179 -15.19 11.06 -0.68
CA PRO A 179 -15.47 12.38 -0.12
C PRO A 179 -16.96 12.63 0.09
N GLN A 180 -17.80 12.13 -0.81
CA GLN A 180 -19.26 12.27 -0.73
C GLN A 180 -19.79 11.54 0.50
N HIS A 181 -19.38 10.27 0.68
CA HIS A 181 -19.75 9.47 1.85
C HIS A 181 -19.30 10.13 3.16
N LEU A 182 -18.05 10.58 3.22
CA LEU A 182 -17.49 11.24 4.41
C LEU A 182 -18.31 12.48 4.82
N ASN A 183 -18.87 13.21 3.85
CA ASN A 183 -19.70 14.39 4.10
C ASN A 183 -21.12 14.04 4.58
N MET A 184 -21.64 12.87 4.20
CA MET A 184 -22.97 12.40 4.61
C MET A 184 -22.96 11.74 6.01
N LEU A 185 -21.80 11.32 6.52
CA LEU A 185 -21.70 10.71 7.85
C LEU A 185 -22.07 11.70 8.97
N GLU A 186 -23.15 11.37 9.70
CA GLU A 186 -23.59 12.08 10.91
C GLU A 186 -22.83 11.61 12.17
N ASP A 187 -22.48 10.32 12.25
CA ASP A 187 -21.72 9.76 13.36
C ASP A 187 -20.26 10.25 13.32
N GLN A 188 -19.90 11.07 14.30
CA GLN A 188 -18.57 11.64 14.42
C GLN A 188 -17.49 10.57 14.66
N GLU A 189 -17.80 9.46 15.35
CA GLU A 189 -16.82 8.37 15.53
C GLU A 189 -16.53 7.66 14.22
N GLU A 190 -17.56 7.43 13.41
CA GLU A 190 -17.43 6.84 12.08
C GLU A 190 -16.68 7.76 11.11
N LYS A 191 -17.01 9.05 11.14
CA LYS A 191 -16.32 10.09 10.36
C LYS A 191 -14.85 10.19 10.74
N ASN A 192 -14.53 10.17 12.03
CA ASN A 192 -13.15 10.18 12.53
C ASN A 192 -12.40 8.91 12.11
N PHE A 193 -13.06 7.74 12.15
CA PHE A 193 -12.48 6.49 11.69
C PHE A 193 -12.12 6.55 10.19
N LEU A 194 -13.08 6.89 9.32
CA LEU A 194 -12.83 6.95 7.88
C LEU A 194 -11.78 8.00 7.53
N THR A 195 -11.82 9.17 8.18
CA THR A 195 -10.79 10.22 8.05
C THR A 195 -9.40 9.69 8.42
N GLY A 196 -9.28 8.92 9.50
CA GLY A 196 -8.04 8.27 9.89
C GLY A 196 -7.51 7.29 8.83
N VAL A 197 -8.39 6.49 8.24
CA VAL A 197 -8.03 5.57 7.14
C VAL A 197 -7.57 6.34 5.89
N ILE A 198 -8.23 7.44 5.54
CA ILE A 198 -7.85 8.31 4.42
C ILE A 198 -6.47 8.93 4.66
N GLN A 199 -6.20 9.44 5.86
CA GLN A 199 -4.89 9.99 6.24
C GLN A 199 -3.79 8.91 6.21
N HIS A 200 -4.11 7.69 6.67
CA HIS A 200 -3.20 6.56 6.61
C HIS A 200 -2.88 6.14 5.18
N TRP A 201 -3.89 6.06 4.31
CA TRP A 201 -3.71 5.82 2.88
C TRP A 201 -2.80 6.88 2.27
N PHE A 202 -3.09 8.16 2.50
CA PHE A 202 -2.32 9.26 1.95
C PHE A 202 -0.85 9.22 2.40
N ALA A 203 -0.60 8.97 3.69
CA ALA A 203 0.75 8.82 4.23
C ALA A 203 1.49 7.59 3.66
N ALA A 204 0.80 6.47 3.46
CA ALA A 204 1.35 5.28 2.82
C ALA A 204 1.72 5.54 1.35
N MET A 205 0.89 6.30 0.61
CA MET A 205 1.14 6.64 -0.78
C MET A 205 2.39 7.51 -0.97
N HIS A 206 2.73 8.39 -0.02
CA HIS A 206 4.01 9.10 -0.04
C HIS A 206 5.21 8.13 -0.01
N GLY A 207 5.02 6.94 0.58
CA GLY A 207 5.99 5.84 0.62
C GLY A 207 6.42 5.30 -0.73
N LEU A 208 5.60 5.54 -1.75
CA LEU A 208 5.67 4.94 -3.06
C LEU A 208 6.12 5.97 -4.09
N GLY A 209 6.65 5.52 -5.21
CA GLY A 209 7.03 6.39 -6.31
C GLY A 209 8.34 7.13 -6.09
N SER A 210 8.50 8.24 -6.78
CA SER A 210 9.66 9.13 -6.65
C SER A 210 9.15 10.54 -6.43
N ALA A 211 9.49 11.13 -5.30
CA ALA A 211 9.29 12.55 -5.06
C ALA A 211 10.25 13.38 -5.94
N THR A 212 9.77 14.52 -6.39
CA THR A 212 10.53 15.46 -7.21
C THR A 212 10.52 16.84 -6.57
N LEU A 213 11.57 17.61 -6.82
CA LEU A 213 11.59 19.02 -6.49
C LEU A 213 10.73 19.79 -7.49
N CYS A 214 9.93 20.72 -6.99
CA CYS A 214 9.15 21.61 -7.83
C CYS A 214 10.09 22.59 -8.55
N PRO A 215 9.93 22.78 -9.86
CA PRO A 215 10.51 23.94 -10.53
C PRO A 215 9.93 25.20 -9.89
N GLY A 216 10.79 26.12 -9.46
CA GLY A 216 10.38 27.39 -8.86
C GLY A 216 11.04 28.59 -9.56
N PRO A 217 10.52 29.82 -9.39
CA PRO A 217 11.19 31.03 -9.86
C PRO A 217 12.59 31.22 -9.26
N GLU A 218 12.87 30.58 -8.12
CA GLU A 218 14.21 30.50 -7.53
C GLU A 218 15.15 29.52 -8.25
N GLY A 219 14.64 28.71 -9.20
CA GLY A 219 15.36 27.94 -10.23
C GLY A 219 16.45 26.94 -9.81
N ASN A 220 17.00 27.04 -8.61
CA ASN A 220 18.40 26.71 -8.35
C ASN A 220 18.75 26.61 -6.86
N ALA A 221 17.79 26.33 -5.97
CA ALA A 221 18.12 26.22 -4.53
C ALA A 221 19.27 25.25 -4.25
N LEU A 222 19.48 24.27 -5.14
CA LEU A 222 20.52 23.25 -5.02
C LEU A 222 21.35 23.02 -6.30
N ASN A 223 21.21 23.87 -7.33
CA ASN A 223 21.92 23.78 -8.63
C ASN A 223 21.95 22.36 -9.26
N ILE A 224 20.83 21.63 -9.17
CA ILE A 224 20.72 20.24 -9.66
C ILE A 224 20.33 20.25 -11.13
N ILE A 225 21.06 19.51 -11.95
CA ILE A 225 20.75 19.34 -13.38
C ILE A 225 19.50 18.44 -13.53
N PRO A 226 18.42 18.89 -14.17
CA PRO A 226 17.25 18.06 -14.46
C PRO A 226 17.59 16.87 -15.36
N ILE A 227 16.79 15.80 -15.29
CA ILE A 227 16.96 14.64 -16.19
C ILE A 227 16.64 15.07 -17.63
N ASN A 228 17.59 14.91 -18.56
CA ASN A 228 17.48 15.40 -19.94
C ASN A 228 17.17 14.28 -20.97
N ASP A 229 17.09 13.03 -20.53
CA ASP A 229 17.37 11.92 -21.45
C ASP A 229 16.13 11.31 -22.14
N TYR A 230 14.88 11.52 -21.64
CA TYR A 230 13.57 11.21 -22.27
C TYR A 230 12.41 11.09 -21.24
N MET A 231 11.15 11.03 -21.71
CA MET A 231 9.93 10.81 -20.91
C MET A 231 9.87 9.41 -20.25
N PRO A 232 9.19 9.24 -19.10
CA PRO A 232 8.36 10.21 -18.38
C PRO A 232 9.12 11.05 -17.35
N LYS A 233 10.45 10.87 -17.21
CA LYS A 233 11.27 11.54 -16.19
C LYS A 233 11.94 12.84 -16.68
N PHE A 234 11.73 13.21 -17.94
CA PHE A 234 12.28 14.41 -18.54
C PHE A 234 11.92 15.68 -17.75
N GLY A 235 12.91 16.54 -17.52
CA GLY A 235 12.75 17.80 -16.79
C GLY A 235 12.56 17.63 -15.27
N LEU A 236 12.52 16.40 -14.74
CA LEU A 236 12.35 16.17 -13.31
C LEU A 236 13.67 16.29 -12.56
N ILE A 237 13.59 16.89 -11.37
CA ILE A 237 14.69 16.97 -10.41
C ILE A 237 14.35 16.05 -9.23
N SER A 238 15.20 15.06 -8.97
CA SER A 238 14.98 14.14 -7.85
C SER A 238 15.32 14.80 -6.52
N VAL A 239 14.57 14.45 -5.48
CA VAL A 239 14.90 14.87 -4.11
C VAL A 239 16.23 14.25 -3.66
N PRO A 240 17.13 15.01 -3.00
CA PRO A 240 18.36 14.47 -2.39
C PRO A 240 18.14 13.21 -1.55
N ARG A 241 19.02 12.21 -1.69
CA ARG A 241 18.79 10.88 -1.11
C ARG A 241 18.74 10.87 0.42
N MET A 242 19.49 11.74 1.08
CA MET A 242 19.44 11.85 2.54
C MET A 242 18.08 12.32 3.03
N ILE A 243 17.46 13.30 2.35
CA ILE A 243 16.08 13.73 2.65
C ILE A 243 15.11 12.57 2.47
N VAL A 244 15.24 11.78 1.39
CA VAL A 244 14.40 10.59 1.17
C VAL A 244 14.54 9.58 2.33
N ALA A 245 15.76 9.34 2.82
CA ALA A 245 16.02 8.46 3.96
C ALA A 245 15.46 9.01 5.28
N GLN A 246 15.56 10.33 5.51
CA GLN A 246 14.95 10.98 6.67
C GLN A 246 13.41 10.91 6.62
N PHE A 247 12.80 11.05 5.43
CA PHE A 247 11.35 10.92 5.26
C PHE A 247 10.82 9.50 5.51
N ASP A 248 11.58 8.46 5.18
CA ASP A 248 11.26 7.09 5.61
C ASP A 248 11.13 7.01 7.14
N SER A 249 12.09 7.60 7.85
CA SER A 249 12.12 7.61 9.32
C SER A 249 10.99 8.45 9.91
N ILE A 250 10.71 9.64 9.35
CA ILE A 250 9.60 10.50 9.76
C ILE A 250 8.28 9.74 9.66
N ARG A 251 7.98 9.15 8.49
CA ARG A 251 6.72 8.43 8.26
C ARG A 251 6.55 7.27 9.21
N PHE A 252 7.60 6.46 9.38
CA PHE A 252 7.58 5.36 10.32
C PHE A 252 7.27 5.83 11.74
N ALA A 253 8.00 6.83 12.23
CA ALA A 253 7.88 7.30 13.61
C ALA A 253 6.55 8.00 13.91
N THR A 254 5.99 8.73 12.93
CA THR A 254 4.81 9.61 13.15
C THR A 254 3.48 9.03 12.68
N MET A 255 3.46 8.30 11.57
CA MET A 255 2.22 7.87 10.93
C MET A 255 1.94 6.37 11.10
N PHE A 256 2.98 5.55 11.27
CA PHE A 256 2.83 4.10 11.33
C PHE A 256 3.04 3.53 12.73
N LYS A 257 4.07 3.98 13.46
CA LYS A 257 4.32 3.55 14.83
C LYS A 257 3.15 3.98 15.73
N GLY A 258 2.34 3.02 16.18
CA GLY A 258 1.20 3.24 17.08
C GLY A 258 -0.10 3.69 16.37
N ALA A 259 -0.06 4.71 15.52
CA ALA A 259 -1.28 5.25 14.89
C ALA A 259 -1.98 4.24 13.97
N GLN A 260 -1.23 3.49 13.17
CA GLN A 260 -1.79 2.41 12.35
C GLN A 260 -2.46 1.33 13.20
N HIS A 261 -1.85 0.93 14.32
CA HIS A 261 -2.41 -0.09 15.21
C HIS A 261 -3.81 0.30 15.69
N GLN A 262 -4.01 1.58 16.05
CA GLN A 262 -5.31 2.09 16.46
C GLN A 262 -6.36 2.04 15.34
N ILE A 263 -5.97 2.38 14.10
CA ILE A 263 -6.87 2.32 12.94
C ILE A 263 -7.27 0.87 12.65
N LEU A 264 -6.30 -0.05 12.67
CA LEU A 264 -6.53 -1.46 12.38
C LEU A 264 -7.30 -2.18 13.50
N ASP A 265 -7.08 -1.82 14.76
CA ASP A 265 -7.91 -2.29 15.89
C ASP A 265 -9.37 -1.87 15.75
N ARG A 266 -9.61 -0.61 15.34
CA ARG A 266 -10.96 -0.09 15.10
C ARG A 266 -11.61 -0.79 13.90
N LEU A 267 -10.87 -0.99 12.81
CA LEU A 267 -11.35 -1.73 11.66
C LEU A 267 -11.69 -3.18 12.04
N GLN A 268 -10.83 -3.86 12.81
CA GLN A 268 -11.09 -5.20 13.31
C GLN A 268 -12.36 -5.25 14.16
N SER A 269 -12.50 -4.32 15.10
CA SER A 269 -13.70 -4.21 15.93
C SER A 269 -14.96 -4.07 15.07
N LYS A 270 -14.93 -3.20 14.05
CA LYS A 270 -16.05 -3.01 13.10
C LYS A 270 -16.32 -4.26 12.25
N LEU A 271 -15.29 -4.96 11.78
CA LEU A 271 -15.41 -6.20 10.98
C LEU A 271 -15.96 -7.38 11.82
N LEU A 272 -15.72 -7.39 13.13
CA LEU A 272 -16.21 -8.44 14.03
C LEU A 272 -17.59 -8.11 14.65
N PHE A 273 -17.91 -6.83 14.80
CA PHE A 273 -19.16 -6.38 15.41
C PHE A 273 -20.35 -6.47 14.43
N ASN A 274 -21.51 -6.88 14.93
CA ASN A 274 -22.70 -7.22 14.14
C ASN A 274 -23.77 -6.11 14.06
N GLY A 275 -23.51 -4.92 14.62
CA GLY A 275 -24.40 -3.76 14.56
C GLY A 275 -24.26 -3.00 13.24
N LYS A 276 -25.37 -2.59 12.63
CA LYS A 276 -25.48 -2.33 11.19
C LYS A 276 -25.88 -0.89 10.78
N PRO A 277 -25.02 0.12 10.95
CA PRO A 277 -25.07 1.22 9.96
C PRO A 277 -23.77 1.41 9.17
N GLN A 278 -22.65 0.78 9.57
CA GLN A 278 -21.32 1.18 9.08
C GLN A 278 -20.77 0.32 7.94
N TRP A 279 -21.63 -0.45 7.25
CA TRP A 279 -21.19 -1.43 6.26
C TRP A 279 -20.42 -0.75 5.12
N PHE A 280 -20.95 0.37 4.61
CA PHE A 280 -20.34 1.07 3.50
C PHE A 280 -19.02 1.75 3.89
N THR A 281 -18.92 2.30 5.10
CA THR A 281 -17.65 2.81 5.64
C THR A 281 -16.59 1.71 5.76
N VAL A 282 -16.98 0.52 6.24
CA VAL A 282 -16.05 -0.62 6.33
C VAL A 282 -15.64 -1.10 4.94
N PHE A 283 -16.54 -1.07 3.95
CA PHE A 283 -16.20 -1.34 2.55
C PHE A 283 -15.14 -0.37 2.03
N LEU A 284 -15.35 0.94 2.18
CA LEU A 284 -14.39 1.96 1.72
C LEU A 284 -13.05 1.87 2.44
N ALA A 285 -13.05 1.60 3.75
CA ALA A 285 -11.82 1.41 4.52
C ALA A 285 -11.04 0.17 4.05
N THR A 286 -11.74 -0.93 3.79
CA THR A 286 -11.14 -2.17 3.25
C THR A 286 -10.54 -1.91 1.87
N PHE A 287 -11.29 -1.22 0.99
CA PHE A 287 -10.81 -0.82 -0.33
C PHE A 287 -9.52 0.00 -0.26
N LEU A 288 -9.46 1.03 0.59
CA LEU A 288 -8.28 1.89 0.72
C LEU A 288 -7.05 1.09 1.14
N ILE A 289 -7.18 0.16 2.10
CA ILE A 289 -6.05 -0.66 2.54
C ILE A 289 -5.59 -1.61 1.44
N LEU A 290 -6.51 -2.27 0.73
CA LEU A 290 -6.16 -3.13 -0.42
C LEU A 290 -5.52 -2.34 -1.56
N ASN A 291 -5.95 -1.09 -1.78
CA ASN A 291 -5.33 -0.21 -2.77
C ASN A 291 -3.87 0.12 -2.41
N ILE A 292 -3.53 0.31 -1.12
CA ILE A 292 -2.14 0.49 -0.69
C ILE A 292 -1.30 -0.72 -1.10
N VAL A 293 -1.84 -1.93 -0.94
CA VAL A 293 -1.15 -3.17 -1.30
C VAL A 293 -0.89 -3.22 -2.80
N SER A 294 -1.93 -3.04 -3.63
CA SER A 294 -1.77 -3.00 -5.10
C SER A 294 -0.72 -1.98 -5.55
N CYS A 295 -0.79 -0.76 -5.00
CA CYS A 295 0.15 0.31 -5.34
C CYS A 295 1.58 -0.02 -4.91
N SER A 296 1.75 -0.62 -3.73
CA SER A 296 3.06 -1.00 -3.20
C SER A 296 3.71 -2.12 -4.01
N SER A 297 2.94 -3.14 -4.40
CA SER A 297 3.42 -4.24 -5.24
C SER A 297 3.84 -3.73 -6.61
N ARG A 298 3.05 -2.82 -7.21
CA ARG A 298 3.39 -2.16 -8.48
C ARG A 298 4.66 -1.33 -8.36
N ASP A 299 4.80 -0.57 -7.28
CA ASP A 299 5.97 0.27 -7.05
C ASP A 299 7.25 -0.56 -6.92
N ARG A 300 7.17 -1.67 -6.15
CA ARG A 300 8.28 -2.60 -5.98
C ARG A 300 8.64 -3.29 -7.29
N TYR A 301 7.66 -3.77 -8.04
CA TYR A 301 7.90 -4.37 -9.36
C TYR A 301 8.60 -3.39 -10.30
N ARG A 302 8.12 -2.13 -10.37
CA ARG A 302 8.79 -1.07 -11.13
C ARG A 302 10.24 -0.88 -10.66
N TYR A 303 10.45 -0.76 -9.35
CA TYR A 303 11.78 -0.55 -8.77
C TYR A 303 12.75 -1.66 -9.18
N VAL A 304 12.38 -2.93 -8.99
CA VAL A 304 13.27 -4.04 -9.32
C VAL A 304 13.55 -4.10 -10.81
N ARG A 305 12.55 -3.89 -11.66
CA ARG A 305 12.76 -3.84 -13.12
C ARG A 305 13.71 -2.72 -13.55
N GLU A 306 13.63 -1.56 -12.91
CA GLU A 306 14.54 -0.44 -13.20
C GLU A 306 15.97 -0.69 -12.68
N ASN A 307 16.17 -1.58 -11.70
CA ASN A 307 17.46 -1.74 -11.01
C ASN A 307 18.08 -3.14 -11.20
N SER A 308 17.41 -4.07 -11.87
CA SER A 308 17.93 -5.42 -12.08
C SER A 308 19.02 -5.52 -13.14
N GLN A 309 19.22 -4.48 -13.96
CA GLN A 309 20.21 -4.48 -15.05
C GLN A 309 20.12 -5.71 -15.98
N GLY A 310 18.92 -6.28 -16.13
CA GLY A 310 18.72 -7.50 -16.93
C GLY A 310 19.10 -8.81 -16.24
N HIS A 311 19.54 -8.76 -14.97
CA HIS A 311 19.75 -9.97 -14.17
C HIS A 311 18.42 -10.70 -13.95
N ARG A 312 18.53 -12.03 -13.96
CA ARG A 312 17.42 -12.93 -13.62
C ARG A 312 17.05 -12.72 -12.15
N LEU A 313 15.76 -12.54 -11.90
CA LEU A 313 15.21 -12.36 -10.57
C LEU A 313 14.70 -13.70 -10.03
N GLU A 314 14.84 -13.94 -8.72
CA GLU A 314 14.21 -15.09 -8.06
C GLU A 314 12.68 -15.00 -8.06
N THR A 315 12.14 -13.80 -7.83
CA THR A 315 10.69 -13.53 -7.86
C THR A 315 10.40 -12.29 -8.70
N ARG A 316 9.12 -12.06 -8.99
CA ARG A 316 8.66 -10.83 -9.64
C ARG A 316 9.07 -9.55 -8.89
N TYR A 317 9.21 -9.62 -7.56
CA TYR A 317 9.59 -8.48 -6.72
C TYR A 317 11.07 -8.43 -6.35
N GLY A 318 11.90 -9.28 -6.96
CA GLY A 318 13.34 -9.36 -6.74
C GLY A 318 13.76 -10.58 -5.91
N GLU A 319 14.95 -10.51 -5.33
CA GLU A 319 15.55 -11.58 -4.54
C GLU A 319 14.74 -11.85 -3.25
N LEU A 320 14.56 -13.11 -2.87
CA LEU A 320 13.79 -13.50 -1.67
C LEU A 320 14.41 -12.98 -0.37
N ASN A 321 15.72 -12.74 -0.37
CA ASN A 321 16.45 -12.19 0.76
C ASN A 321 16.44 -10.65 0.82
N ASP A 322 15.90 -9.98 -0.19
CA ASP A 322 15.82 -8.52 -0.17
C ASP A 322 14.69 -8.04 0.77
N PRO A 323 14.95 -7.09 1.68
CA PRO A 323 13.93 -6.56 2.58
C PRO A 323 12.70 -6.00 1.87
N GLY A 324 12.87 -5.43 0.67
CA GLY A 324 11.75 -4.91 -0.12
C GLY A 324 10.87 -6.02 -0.69
N THR A 325 11.45 -7.15 -1.08
CA THR A 325 10.70 -8.35 -1.49
C THR A 325 9.90 -8.88 -0.29
N LYS A 326 10.55 -9.07 0.86
CA LYS A 326 9.87 -9.51 2.08
C LYS A 326 8.71 -8.58 2.47
N ASN A 327 8.90 -7.27 2.36
CA ASN A 327 7.84 -6.31 2.67
C ASN A 327 6.60 -6.51 1.79
N VAL A 328 6.77 -6.78 0.49
CA VAL A 328 5.63 -7.07 -0.41
C VAL A 328 4.94 -8.38 -0.05
N GLU A 329 5.69 -9.42 0.31
CA GLU A 329 5.11 -10.67 0.80
C GLU A 329 4.27 -10.45 2.08
N ASP A 330 4.79 -9.66 3.03
CA ASP A 330 4.08 -9.31 4.26
C ASP A 330 2.82 -8.46 3.96
N LEU A 331 2.86 -7.58 2.96
CA LEU A 331 1.70 -6.81 2.47
C LEU A 331 0.63 -7.73 1.85
N HIS A 332 1.04 -8.70 1.02
CA HIS A 332 0.13 -9.66 0.41
C HIS A 332 -0.53 -10.56 1.46
N GLN A 333 0.24 -11.02 2.47
CA GLN A 333 -0.31 -11.77 3.59
C GLN A 333 -1.35 -10.93 4.36
N SER A 334 -1.06 -9.65 4.55
CA SER A 334 -1.96 -8.71 5.23
C SER A 334 -3.25 -8.50 4.42
N ALA A 335 -3.16 -8.36 3.10
CA ALA A 335 -4.32 -8.25 2.21
C ALA A 335 -5.19 -9.51 2.26
N ALA A 336 -4.58 -10.69 2.23
CA ALA A 336 -5.30 -11.94 2.34
C ALA A 336 -6.02 -12.06 3.69
N LEU A 337 -5.38 -11.67 4.78
CA LEU A 337 -6.03 -11.65 6.08
C LEU A 337 -7.23 -10.70 6.11
N LEU A 338 -7.06 -9.47 5.60
CA LEU A 338 -8.13 -8.48 5.54
C LEU A 338 -9.32 -8.99 4.72
N LEU A 339 -9.06 -9.64 3.58
CA LEU A 339 -10.11 -10.23 2.74
C LEU A 339 -10.84 -11.39 3.43
N ALA A 340 -10.16 -12.19 4.26
CA ALA A 340 -10.81 -13.21 5.06
C ALA A 340 -11.79 -12.60 6.07
N HIS A 341 -11.37 -11.53 6.78
CA HIS A 341 -12.26 -10.79 7.67
C HIS A 341 -13.41 -10.09 6.92
N TRP A 342 -13.13 -9.50 5.75
CA TRP A 342 -14.12 -8.88 4.90
C TRP A 342 -15.19 -9.88 4.44
N ASN A 343 -14.78 -11.05 3.95
CA ASN A 343 -15.69 -12.10 3.50
C ASN A 343 -16.60 -12.60 4.63
N TYR A 344 -16.08 -12.63 5.86
CA TYR A 344 -16.87 -12.92 7.04
C TYR A 344 -17.85 -11.79 7.41
N PHE A 345 -17.38 -10.55 7.38
CA PHE A 345 -18.15 -9.36 7.75
C PHE A 345 -19.31 -9.11 6.78
N ARG A 346 -19.03 -9.14 5.47
CA ARG A 346 -19.97 -8.68 4.43
C ARG A 346 -21.31 -9.41 4.50
N ARG A 347 -21.32 -10.70 4.87
CA ARG A 347 -22.50 -11.60 4.93
C ARG A 347 -23.48 -11.37 3.79
N ALA A 348 -22.88 -11.19 2.63
CA ALA A 348 -23.49 -10.79 1.40
C ALA A 348 -23.10 -11.86 0.40
N ASP A 349 -24.11 -12.43 -0.25
CA ASP A 349 -23.89 -13.17 -1.47
C ASP A 349 -23.90 -12.16 -2.63
N PHE A 350 -22.76 -12.04 -3.28
CA PHE A 350 -22.63 -11.31 -4.54
C PHE A 350 -22.86 -12.26 -5.74
N GLY A 351 -23.24 -13.51 -5.55
CA GLY A 351 -23.74 -14.38 -6.60
C GLY A 351 -25.11 -13.94 -7.11
N GLY A 352 -25.24 -13.64 -8.40
CA GLY A 352 -26.51 -13.23 -9.00
C GLY A 352 -27.06 -11.93 -8.40
N LYS A 353 -28.27 -11.97 -7.79
CA LYS A 353 -28.85 -10.81 -7.09
C LYS A 353 -28.23 -10.66 -5.70
N MET A 354 -27.70 -9.47 -5.41
CA MET A 354 -27.12 -9.15 -4.11
C MET A 354 -28.10 -9.40 -2.96
N ARG A 355 -27.75 -10.31 -2.05
CA ARG A 355 -28.60 -10.69 -0.90
C ARG A 355 -27.76 -10.80 0.35
N GLY A 356 -28.30 -10.34 1.47
CA GLY A 356 -27.61 -10.48 2.75
C GLY A 356 -28.09 -9.52 3.80
N LYS A 357 -27.88 -9.90 5.06
CA LYS A 357 -28.22 -9.06 6.21
C LYS A 357 -27.44 -7.73 6.18
N GLY A 358 -26.18 -7.72 5.72
CA GLY A 358 -25.37 -6.50 5.61
C GLY A 358 -25.86 -5.56 4.50
N ILE A 359 -26.23 -6.10 3.35
CA ILE A 359 -26.79 -5.31 2.24
C ILE A 359 -28.14 -4.68 2.64
N ALA A 360 -28.99 -5.43 3.36
CA ALA A 360 -30.31 -4.96 3.76
C ALA A 360 -30.30 -3.74 4.70
N SER A 361 -29.22 -3.52 5.45
CA SER A 361 -29.08 -2.38 6.36
C SER A 361 -28.47 -1.12 5.76
N MET A 362 -27.88 -1.24 4.56
CA MET A 362 -27.35 -0.07 3.86
C MET A 362 -28.49 0.82 3.39
N GLU A 363 -28.19 2.10 3.24
CA GLU A 363 -29.11 3.02 2.59
C GLU A 363 -29.35 2.61 1.12
N GLN A 364 -30.45 3.09 0.55
CA GLN A 364 -30.78 2.77 -0.85
C GLN A 364 -29.69 3.24 -1.82
N HIS A 365 -29.11 4.41 -1.59
CA HIS A 365 -28.07 4.97 -2.44
C HIS A 365 -26.76 4.16 -2.36
N GLU A 366 -26.35 3.76 -1.16
CA GLU A 366 -25.17 2.89 -0.94
C GLU A 366 -25.33 1.53 -1.63
N ARG A 367 -26.53 0.93 -1.56
CA ARG A 367 -26.84 -0.33 -2.27
C ARG A 367 -26.66 -0.22 -3.77
N GLN A 368 -27.21 0.84 -4.36
CA GLN A 368 -27.10 1.08 -5.81
C GLN A 368 -25.64 1.26 -6.23
N ILE A 369 -24.84 1.95 -5.42
CA ILE A 369 -23.40 2.09 -5.64
C ILE A 369 -22.72 0.72 -5.65
N ILE A 370 -22.94 -0.12 -4.64
CA ILE A 370 -22.29 -1.44 -4.56
C ILE A 370 -22.74 -2.37 -5.70
N GLU A 371 -24.02 -2.36 -6.07
CA GLU A 371 -24.53 -3.15 -7.21
C GLU A 371 -23.88 -2.73 -8.53
N ARG A 372 -23.72 -1.41 -8.72
CA ARG A 372 -23.02 -0.87 -9.89
C ARG A 372 -21.54 -1.26 -9.88
N LEU A 373 -20.83 -1.09 -8.77
CA LEU A 373 -19.42 -1.45 -8.65
C LEU A 373 -19.19 -2.94 -8.90
N LYS A 374 -20.05 -3.81 -8.36
CA LYS A 374 -20.04 -5.25 -8.63
C LYS A 374 -20.11 -5.52 -10.13
N THR A 375 -21.09 -4.92 -10.82
CA THR A 375 -21.29 -5.08 -12.26
C THR A 375 -20.07 -4.60 -13.05
N GLU A 376 -19.51 -3.44 -12.68
CA GLU A 376 -18.30 -2.89 -13.29
C GLU A 376 -17.08 -3.83 -13.13
N VAL A 377 -16.91 -4.44 -11.95
CA VAL A 377 -15.86 -5.43 -11.67
C VAL A 377 -16.07 -6.71 -12.48
N GLU A 378 -17.28 -7.24 -12.51
CA GLU A 378 -17.62 -8.46 -13.26
C GLU A 378 -17.37 -8.29 -14.76
N ASN A 379 -17.75 -7.14 -15.32
CA ASN A 379 -17.50 -6.82 -16.74
C ASN A 379 -16.01 -6.75 -17.09
N GLN A 380 -15.16 -6.45 -16.10
CA GLN A 380 -13.70 -6.35 -16.26
C GLN A 380 -12.98 -7.63 -15.84
N ALA A 381 -13.67 -8.64 -15.30
CA ALA A 381 -13.04 -9.86 -14.77
C ALA A 381 -12.19 -10.61 -15.81
N GLY A 382 -12.52 -10.51 -17.10
CA GLY A 382 -11.72 -11.08 -18.19
C GLY A 382 -10.41 -10.34 -18.47
N GLN A 383 -10.29 -9.08 -18.06
CA GLN A 383 -9.11 -8.23 -18.24
C GLN A 383 -8.17 -8.26 -17.03
N ILE A 384 -8.66 -8.75 -15.88
CA ILE A 384 -7.86 -8.91 -14.68
C ILE A 384 -6.96 -10.13 -14.88
N GLU A 385 -5.66 -9.92 -14.75
CA GLU A 385 -4.71 -11.02 -14.78
C GLU A 385 -5.05 -12.06 -13.73
N LYS A 386 -5.04 -13.34 -14.10
CA LYS A 386 -5.52 -14.41 -13.20
C LYS A 386 -4.40 -15.01 -12.36
N ASN A 387 -3.15 -14.73 -12.70
CA ASN A 387 -1.99 -15.34 -12.06
C ASN A 387 -1.18 -14.27 -11.31
N PRO A 388 -0.94 -14.44 -10.00
CA PRO A 388 0.04 -13.68 -9.23
C PRO A 388 1.38 -13.45 -9.95
N VAL A 389 1.86 -14.49 -10.62
CA VAL A 389 3.12 -14.50 -11.37
C VAL A 389 3.12 -13.46 -12.50
N THR A 390 1.99 -13.32 -13.20
CA THR A 390 1.94 -12.48 -14.40
C THR A 390 1.76 -11.00 -14.05
N GLY A 391 1.23 -10.70 -12.85
CA GLY A 391 0.88 -9.31 -12.50
C GLY A 391 -0.45 -9.08 -11.77
N PHE A 392 -1.12 -10.13 -11.25
CA PHE A 392 -2.42 -9.96 -10.58
C PHE A 392 -2.37 -8.98 -9.40
N TRP A 393 -1.34 -9.05 -8.56
CA TRP A 393 -1.26 -8.24 -7.35
C TRP A 393 -0.96 -6.76 -7.62
N GLU A 394 -0.31 -6.45 -8.73
CA GLU A 394 -0.04 -5.08 -9.19
C GLU A 394 -1.22 -4.46 -9.91
N SER A 395 -2.23 -5.26 -10.27
CA SER A 395 -3.44 -4.75 -10.91
C SER A 395 -4.19 -3.83 -9.96
N ASP A 396 -4.67 -2.71 -10.52
CA ASP A 396 -5.58 -1.77 -9.85
C ASP A 396 -6.82 -2.49 -9.31
N LEU A 397 -7.31 -3.51 -10.04
CA LEU A 397 -8.51 -4.28 -9.68
C LEU A 397 -8.22 -5.62 -9.01
N GLY A 398 -6.97 -6.09 -8.94
CA GLY A 398 -6.65 -7.46 -8.49
C GLY A 398 -7.25 -7.77 -7.11
N TRP A 399 -6.74 -7.11 -6.08
CA TRP A 399 -7.23 -7.25 -4.70
C TRP A 399 -8.68 -6.78 -4.52
N VAL A 400 -9.09 -5.71 -5.21
CA VAL A 400 -10.44 -5.15 -5.09
C VAL A 400 -11.49 -6.12 -5.64
N SER A 401 -11.19 -6.85 -6.71
CA SER A 401 -12.10 -7.84 -7.29
C SER A 401 -12.40 -8.98 -6.32
N CYS A 402 -11.43 -9.35 -5.47
CA CYS A 402 -11.61 -10.34 -4.41
C CYS A 402 -12.66 -9.92 -3.36
N MET A 403 -12.94 -8.62 -3.19
CA MET A 403 -14.00 -8.15 -2.29
C MET A 403 -15.40 -8.57 -2.77
N PHE A 404 -15.57 -8.75 -4.08
CA PHE A 404 -16.82 -9.12 -4.73
C PHE A 404 -16.93 -10.60 -5.08
N ALA A 405 -15.83 -11.36 -5.01
CA ALA A 405 -15.82 -12.79 -5.31
C ALA A 405 -16.83 -13.55 -4.44
N PRO A 406 -17.59 -14.53 -4.99
CA PRO A 406 -18.52 -15.33 -4.21
C PRO A 406 -17.78 -16.11 -3.12
N PRO A 407 -18.39 -16.32 -1.94
CA PRO A 407 -17.77 -17.15 -0.91
C PRO A 407 -17.84 -18.63 -1.31
N GLY A 408 -16.69 -19.28 -1.42
CA GLY A 408 -16.54 -20.72 -1.20
C GLY A 408 -17.55 -21.66 -1.88
N THR A 409 -17.85 -21.56 -3.18
CA THR A 409 -18.51 -22.67 -3.88
C THR A 409 -17.47 -23.63 -4.47
N ALA A 410 -17.70 -24.93 -4.31
CA ALA A 410 -16.84 -26.00 -4.80
C ALA A 410 -16.58 -25.82 -6.31
N GLY A 411 -15.35 -25.44 -6.65
CA GLY A 411 -14.89 -25.28 -8.04
C GLY A 411 -14.38 -23.89 -8.41
N ASN A 412 -14.72 -22.81 -7.68
CA ASN A 412 -14.07 -21.52 -7.85
C ASN A 412 -14.43 -20.54 -6.73
N SER A 413 -13.44 -20.12 -5.94
CA SER A 413 -13.46 -18.88 -5.15
C SER A 413 -12.13 -18.76 -4.41
N TRP A 414 -11.60 -17.54 -4.33
CA TRP A 414 -10.33 -17.22 -3.69
C TRP A 414 -10.27 -17.79 -2.26
N LEU A 415 -9.23 -18.59 -1.98
CA LEU A 415 -8.89 -19.06 -0.63
C LEU A 415 -7.67 -18.28 -0.14
N PRO A 416 -7.67 -17.75 1.09
CA PRO A 416 -6.48 -17.13 1.64
C PRO A 416 -5.36 -18.19 1.70
N PRO A 417 -4.18 -17.92 1.12
CA PRO A 417 -3.05 -18.81 1.26
C PRO A 417 -2.65 -18.91 2.74
N PRO A 418 -2.26 -20.10 3.22
CA PRO A 418 -2.01 -20.34 4.64
C PRO A 418 -0.97 -19.37 5.20
N ILE A 419 0.21 -19.26 4.56
CA ILE A 419 1.25 -18.28 4.85
C ILE A 419 2.10 -18.11 3.57
N PHE A 420 2.43 -16.87 3.18
CA PHE A 420 3.51 -16.61 2.22
C PHE A 420 4.87 -16.68 2.91
N ASP A 421 5.78 -17.50 2.40
CA ASP A 421 7.13 -17.65 2.94
C ASP A 421 8.17 -17.87 1.84
N ARG A 422 9.43 -18.11 2.21
CA ARG A 422 10.52 -18.35 1.24
C ARG A 422 10.35 -19.61 0.41
N ALA A 423 9.66 -20.62 0.94
CA ALA A 423 9.36 -21.85 0.22
C ALA A 423 8.15 -21.67 -0.71
N LYS A 424 7.21 -20.78 -0.35
CA LYS A 424 5.97 -20.48 -1.06
C LYS A 424 5.75 -18.96 -1.18
N PRO A 425 6.53 -18.26 -2.02
CA PRO A 425 6.33 -16.84 -2.23
C PRO A 425 4.99 -16.56 -2.91
N SER A 426 4.40 -15.40 -2.65
CA SER A 426 3.06 -15.00 -3.11
C SER A 426 2.89 -14.94 -4.63
N VAL A 427 3.99 -14.86 -5.36
CA VAL A 427 4.05 -14.81 -6.82
C VAL A 427 4.77 -16.02 -7.43
N GLY A 428 5.04 -17.07 -6.64
CA GLY A 428 5.87 -18.19 -7.08
C GLY A 428 7.32 -17.78 -7.38
N ARG A 429 8.14 -18.74 -7.83
CA ARG A 429 9.50 -18.46 -8.25
C ARG A 429 9.57 -18.30 -9.77
N MET A 430 10.42 -17.40 -10.27
CA MET A 430 10.51 -17.10 -11.70
C MET A 430 11.04 -18.28 -12.53
N ASP A 431 11.79 -19.19 -11.91
CA ASP A 431 12.30 -20.41 -12.53
C ASP A 431 11.23 -21.49 -12.76
N GLU A 432 10.15 -21.46 -11.99
CA GLU A 432 8.99 -22.35 -12.15
C GLU A 432 8.08 -21.92 -13.32
N ILE A 433 8.30 -20.72 -13.88
CA ILE A 433 7.53 -20.17 -15.00
C ILE A 433 8.12 -20.63 -16.33
N PRO A 434 7.31 -21.19 -17.25
CA PRO A 434 7.71 -21.44 -18.63
C PRO A 434 8.30 -20.19 -19.29
N LEU A 435 9.38 -20.36 -20.08
CA LEU A 435 10.14 -19.25 -20.69
C LEU A 435 9.28 -18.32 -21.55
N ASP A 436 8.28 -18.87 -22.24
CA ASP A 436 7.30 -18.18 -23.09
C ASP A 436 6.27 -17.34 -22.30
N GLN A 437 6.13 -17.60 -20.99
CA GLN A 437 5.22 -16.90 -20.08
C GLN A 437 5.94 -15.93 -19.15
N ARG A 438 7.28 -15.87 -19.21
CA ARG A 438 8.05 -14.93 -18.41
C ARG A 438 7.85 -13.51 -18.96
N PRO A 439 7.57 -12.51 -18.10
CA PRO A 439 7.57 -11.12 -18.54
C PRO A 439 8.95 -10.80 -19.13
N MET A 440 8.99 -10.46 -20.42
CA MET A 440 10.21 -10.09 -21.13
C MET A 440 10.91 -8.93 -20.38
N PRO A 441 12.24 -8.99 -20.20
CA PRO A 441 12.99 -7.78 -19.83
C PRO A 441 12.69 -6.73 -20.89
N VAL A 442 12.18 -5.56 -20.48
CA VAL A 442 12.05 -4.44 -21.41
C VAL A 442 13.45 -3.93 -21.70
N GLY A 443 14.00 -4.43 -22.79
CA GLY A 443 15.38 -4.20 -23.23
C GLY A 443 15.77 -5.03 -24.44
N TRP A 444 14.81 -5.37 -25.31
CA TRP A 444 15.02 -5.85 -26.68
C TRP A 444 13.75 -5.55 -27.49
N LEU A 445 13.46 -4.27 -27.73
CA LEU A 445 12.68 -3.72 -28.85
C LEU A 445 12.85 -2.20 -28.87
#